data_AF-A0A951XSE1-F1
#
_entry.id   AF-A0A951XSE1-F1
#
_cell.length_a   1.000
_cell.length_b   1.000
_cell.length_c   1.000
_cell.angle_alpha   90.00
_cell.angle_beta   90.00
_cell.angle_gamma   90.00
#
_symmetry.space_group_name_H-M   'P 1'
#
loop_
_entity.id
_entity.type
_entity.pdbx_description
1 polymer ?
#
loop_
_entity_poly.entity_id
_entity_poly.type
_entity_poly.pdbx_seq_one_letter_code
_entity_poly.pdbx_strand_id
1 'polypeptide(L)'
;MHNKFSEAMPQYEITVREAIALAHAVSSTGFAEAVCDQFDGVFLPLPPQRPGEDDVLQAYLDIVRQMGDLAREFTEAREDGVIEPAEFAALRLRGHRTIGAIQCLLSELQLLVREVPAPALAAAC
;
A
#
# COMPACT_ATOMS: atom_id res chain seq x y z
N MET A 1 27.98 9.81 10.16
CA MET A 1 27.38 8.70 9.38
C MET A 1 28.35 7.54 9.47
N HIS A 2 27.94 6.37 9.96
CA HIS A 2 28.81 5.21 10.14
C HIS A 2 28.38 4.10 9.17
N ASN A 3 29.34 3.48 8.47
CA ASN A 3 29.07 2.46 7.47
C ASN A 3 28.96 1.08 8.15
N LYS A 4 27.74 0.54 8.22
CA LYS A 4 27.43 -0.77 8.78
C LYS A 4 27.79 -1.95 7.87
N PHE A 5 28.15 -1.70 6.61
CA PHE A 5 28.62 -2.71 5.67
C PHE A 5 30.15 -2.82 5.64
N SER A 6 30.85 -2.12 6.55
CA SER A 6 32.30 -2.16 6.65
C SER A 6 32.74 -3.38 7.47
N GLU A 7 33.51 -4.28 6.86
CA GLU A 7 34.13 -5.44 7.54
C GLU A 7 35.09 -5.05 8.68
N ALA A 8 35.47 -3.77 8.76
CA ALA A 8 36.46 -3.26 9.72
C ALA A 8 35.93 -3.09 11.16
N MET A 9 34.61 -3.21 11.40
CA MET A 9 34.02 -3.00 12.73
C MET A 9 32.96 -4.07 13.07
N PRO A 10 33.34 -5.17 13.75
CA PRO A 10 32.46 -6.30 14.05
C PRO A 10 31.33 -5.97 15.05
N GLN A 11 31.33 -4.78 15.65
CA GLN A 11 30.30 -4.31 16.58
C GLN A 11 29.04 -3.80 15.86
N TYR A 12 29.09 -3.64 14.54
CA TYR A 12 27.98 -3.16 13.71
C TYR A 12 27.40 -4.29 12.87
N GLU A 13 26.90 -5.33 13.52
CA GLU A 13 26.14 -6.38 12.85
C GLU A 13 24.79 -5.86 12.37
N ILE A 14 24.38 -6.28 11.17
CA ILE A 14 23.06 -5.97 10.62
C ILE A 14 22.03 -6.80 11.39
N THR A 15 21.09 -6.11 12.03
CA THR A 15 20.01 -6.81 12.72
C THR A 15 19.00 -7.39 11.72
N VAL A 16 18.30 -8.48 12.09
CA VAL A 16 17.22 -9.06 11.26
C VAL A 16 16.18 -8.01 10.86
N ARG A 17 15.84 -7.08 11.75
CA ARG A 17 14.92 -5.97 11.47
C ARG A 17 15.41 -5.08 10.34
N GLU A 18 16.71 -4.75 10.32
CA GLU A 18 17.31 -3.91 9.28
C GLU A 18 17.45 -4.67 7.95
N ALA A 19 17.76 -5.96 8.00
CA ALA A 19 17.78 -6.82 6.81
C ALA A 19 16.39 -6.91 6.17
N ILE A 20 15.34 -7.07 6.97
CA ILE A 20 13.94 -7.04 6.51
C ILE A 20 13.60 -5.67 5.91
N ALA A 21 14.00 -4.57 6.56
CA ALA A 21 13.74 -3.22 6.04
C ALA A 21 14.41 -2.98 4.68
N LEU A 22 15.63 -3.47 4.49
CA LEU A 22 16.35 -3.42 3.21
C LEU A 22 15.68 -4.28 2.13
N ALA A 23 15.28 -5.51 2.50
CA ALA A 23 14.55 -6.41 1.61
C ALA A 23 13.25 -5.77 1.09
N HIS A 24 12.50 -5.08 1.96
CA HIS A 24 11.32 -4.32 1.58
C HIS A 24 11.64 -3.11 0.68
N ALA A 25 12.70 -2.35 0.98
CA ALA A 25 13.07 -1.17 0.20
C ALA A 25 13.50 -1.51 -1.24
N VAL A 26 14.06 -2.71 -1.45
CA VAL A 26 14.52 -3.20 -2.76
C VAL A 26 13.53 -4.18 -3.40
N SER A 27 12.38 -4.45 -2.75
CA SER A 27 11.39 -5.43 -3.19
C SER A 27 11.98 -6.81 -3.51
N SER A 28 12.91 -7.28 -2.69
CA SER A 28 13.64 -8.54 -2.88
C SER A 28 13.33 -9.55 -1.78
N THR A 29 13.16 -10.81 -2.16
CA THR A 29 12.97 -11.96 -1.25
C THR A 29 14.28 -12.65 -0.88
N GLY A 30 15.42 -12.20 -1.42
CA GLY A 30 16.70 -12.90 -1.30
C GLY A 30 17.17 -13.11 0.14
N PHE A 31 16.87 -12.18 1.07
CA PHE A 31 17.15 -12.38 2.49
C PHE A 31 16.33 -13.53 3.08
N ALA A 32 15.03 -13.61 2.77
CA ALA A 32 14.16 -14.66 3.29
C ALA A 32 14.52 -16.04 2.71
N GLU A 33 14.83 -16.10 1.42
CA GLU A 33 15.33 -17.30 0.74
C GLU A 33 16.64 -17.80 1.38
N ALA A 34 17.63 -16.91 1.56
CA ALA A 34 18.91 -17.28 2.17
C ALA A 34 18.78 -17.75 3.63
N VAL A 35 17.81 -17.20 4.39
CA VAL A 35 17.52 -17.69 5.74
C VAL A 35 16.87 -19.07 5.69
N CYS A 36 15.90 -19.31 4.81
CA CYS A 36 15.30 -20.63 4.64
C CYS A 36 16.33 -21.69 4.25
N ASP A 37 17.26 -21.37 3.34
CA ASP A 37 18.32 -22.27 2.90
C ASP A 37 19.24 -22.69 4.07
N GLN A 38 19.49 -21.83 5.06
CA GLN A 38 20.30 -22.17 6.24
C GLN A 38 19.65 -23.23 7.14
N PHE A 39 18.34 -23.42 7.03
CA PHE A 39 17.57 -24.39 7.81
C PHE A 39 17.07 -25.57 6.96
N ASP A 40 17.67 -25.80 5.79
CA ASP A 40 17.21 -26.80 4.80
C ASP A 40 15.73 -26.64 4.42
N GLY A 41 15.23 -25.40 4.47
CA GLY A 41 13.86 -25.03 4.16
C GLY A 41 13.73 -24.34 2.80
N VAL A 42 12.49 -24.14 2.34
CA VAL A 42 12.20 -23.39 1.11
C VAL A 42 11.28 -22.20 1.41
N PHE A 43 11.60 -21.05 0.84
CA PHE A 43 10.71 -19.89 0.89
C PHE A 43 9.60 -20.06 -0.15
N LEU A 44 8.35 -20.14 0.31
CA LEU A 44 7.18 -20.17 -0.55
C LEU A 44 6.41 -18.84 -0.41
N PRO A 45 6.45 -17.95 -1.40
CA PRO A 45 5.66 -16.73 -1.35
C PRO A 45 4.17 -17.09 -1.35
N LEU A 46 3.43 -16.53 -0.41
CA LEU A 46 1.98 -16.69 -0.39
C LEU A 46 1.37 -16.01 -1.61
N PRO A 47 0.30 -16.58 -2.21
CA PRO A 47 -0.42 -15.89 -3.27
C PRO A 47 -0.90 -14.54 -2.74
N PRO A 48 -0.97 -13.49 -3.59
CA PRO A 48 -1.48 -12.20 -3.19
C PRO A 48 -2.87 -12.39 -2.58
N GLN A 49 -3.02 -12.01 -1.31
CA GLN A 49 -4.31 -12.07 -0.63
C GLN A 49 -5.28 -11.20 -1.40
N ARG A 50 -6.44 -11.77 -1.76
CA ARG A 50 -7.51 -10.98 -2.35
C ARG A 50 -8.17 -10.20 -1.23
N PRO A 51 -8.45 -8.90 -1.42
CA PRO A 51 -9.22 -8.15 -0.45
C PRO A 51 -10.57 -8.85 -0.25
N GLY A 52 -10.95 -9.02 1.01
CA GLY A 52 -12.29 -9.47 1.39
C GLY A 52 -13.33 -8.37 1.15
N GLU A 53 -14.59 -8.71 1.34
CA GLU A 53 -15.70 -7.73 1.24
C GLU A 53 -15.54 -6.59 2.26
N ASP A 54 -15.09 -6.93 3.47
CA ASP A 54 -14.82 -5.95 4.54
C ASP A 54 -13.68 -4.99 4.18
N ASP A 55 -12.65 -5.46 3.47
CA ASP A 55 -11.51 -4.63 3.05
C ASP A 55 -11.96 -3.56 2.04
N VAL A 56 -12.74 -3.96 1.03
CA VAL A 56 -13.29 -3.05 0.03
C VAL A 56 -14.24 -2.02 0.66
N LEU A 57 -15.07 -2.47 1.59
CA LEU A 57 -15.97 -1.57 2.34
C LEU A 57 -15.15 -0.56 3.15
N GLN A 58 -14.10 -1.00 3.83
CA GLN A 58 -13.22 -0.12 4.60
C GLN A 58 -12.53 0.91 3.69
N ALA A 59 -12.00 0.49 2.54
CA ALA A 59 -11.39 1.39 1.56
C ALA A 59 -12.39 2.43 1.02
N TYR A 60 -13.65 2.03 0.79
CA TYR A 60 -14.71 2.97 0.41
C TYR A 60 -15.02 3.99 1.52
N LEU A 61 -15.14 3.53 2.77
CA LEU A 61 -15.37 4.41 3.92
C LEU A 61 -14.23 5.42 4.11
N ASP A 62 -12.99 4.99 3.88
CA ASP A 62 -11.82 5.88 3.96
C ASP A 62 -11.89 6.99 2.91
N ILE A 63 -12.34 6.71 1.68
CA ILE A 63 -12.57 7.75 0.67
C ILE A 63 -13.61 8.76 1.14
N VAL A 64 -14.76 8.29 1.63
CA VAL A 64 -15.84 9.17 2.12
C VAL A 64 -15.32 10.07 3.23
N ARG A 65 -14.53 9.52 4.15
CA ARG A 65 -13.90 10.29 5.23
C ARG A 65 -12.92 11.33 4.71
N GLN A 66 -11.98 10.95 3.82
CA GLN A 66 -11.00 11.90 3.27
C GLN A 66 -11.67 13.02 2.47
N MET A 67 -12.76 12.70 1.75
CA MET A 67 -13.54 13.69 1.02
C MET A 67 -14.26 14.65 1.97
N GLY A 68 -14.84 14.15 3.06
CA GLY A 68 -15.46 14.98 4.09
C GLY A 68 -14.46 15.90 4.78
N ASP A 69 -13.28 15.40 5.12
CA ASP A 69 -12.19 16.21 5.69
C ASP A 69 -11.73 17.30 4.72
N LEU A 70 -11.56 16.99 3.43
CA LEU A 70 -11.20 17.97 2.41
C LEU A 70 -12.28 19.05 2.24
N ALA A 71 -13.56 18.66 2.22
CA ALA A 71 -14.67 19.59 2.09
C ALA A 71 -14.75 20.55 3.28
N ARG A 72 -14.53 20.03 4.50
CA ARG A 72 -14.48 20.84 5.72
C ARG A 72 -13.32 21.84 5.67
N GLU A 73 -12.12 21.38 5.37
CA GLU A 73 -10.92 22.23 5.30
C GLU A 73 -11.04 23.30 4.21
N PHE A 74 -11.74 22.98 3.10
CA PHE A 74 -12.06 23.95 2.06
C PHE A 74 -13.04 25.03 2.53
N THR A 75 -14.08 24.65 3.28
CA THR A 75 -15.02 25.62 3.85
C THR A 75 -14.33 26.52 4.87
N GLU A 76 -13.54 25.95 5.78
CA GLU A 76 -12.76 26.67 6.79
C GLU A 76 -11.81 27.68 6.14
N ALA A 77 -11.03 27.26 5.12
CA ALA A 77 -10.10 28.14 4.39
C ALA A 77 -10.79 29.25 3.55
N ARG A 78 -12.12 29.25 3.45
CA ARG A 78 -12.88 30.28 2.70
C ARG A 78 -13.68 31.20 3.61
N GLU A 79 -13.66 31.01 4.93
CA GLU A 79 -14.48 31.77 5.86
C GLU A 79 -14.22 33.28 5.81
N ASP A 80 -12.97 33.69 5.60
CA ASP A 80 -12.56 35.09 5.47
C ASP A 80 -12.57 35.60 4.02
N GLY A 81 -12.89 34.73 3.07
CA GLY A 81 -12.96 35.01 1.63
C GLY A 81 -11.61 34.99 0.90
N VAL A 82 -10.50 34.66 1.55
CA VAL A 82 -9.16 34.64 0.95
C VAL A 82 -8.42 33.36 1.32
N ILE A 83 -8.09 32.52 0.34
CA ILE A 83 -7.27 31.33 0.59
C ILE A 83 -5.78 31.74 0.57
N GLU A 84 -5.12 31.64 1.72
CA GLU A 84 -3.70 31.88 1.87
C GLU A 84 -2.84 30.75 1.27
N PRO A 85 -1.56 31.02 0.90
CA PRO A 85 -0.68 29.98 0.37
C PRO A 85 -0.48 28.77 1.29
N ALA A 86 -0.49 28.99 2.60
CA ALA A 86 -0.37 27.91 3.59
C ALA A 86 -1.62 27.02 3.61
N GLU A 87 -2.80 27.63 3.53
CA GLU A 87 -4.09 26.93 3.47
C GLU A 87 -4.23 26.15 2.17
N PHE A 88 -3.82 26.75 1.04
CA PHE A 88 -3.79 26.04 -0.23
C PHE A 88 -2.82 24.84 -0.20
N ALA A 89 -1.67 24.96 0.46
CA ALA A 89 -0.75 23.84 0.62
C ALA A 89 -1.37 22.70 1.45
N ALA A 90 -2.13 23.02 2.50
CA ALA A 90 -2.85 22.06 3.32
C ALA A 90 -3.98 21.37 2.53
N LEU A 91 -4.80 22.15 1.81
CA LEU A 91 -5.84 21.63 0.90
C LEU A 91 -5.27 20.71 -0.17
N ARG A 92 -4.12 21.08 -0.76
CA ARG A 92 -3.44 20.25 -1.75
C ARG A 92 -2.97 18.92 -1.16
N LEU A 93 -2.39 18.94 0.04
CA LEU A 93 -1.98 17.71 0.73
C LEU A 93 -3.18 16.79 1.01
N ARG A 94 -4.31 17.36 1.46
CA ARG A 94 -5.56 16.62 1.66
C ARG A 94 -6.10 16.05 0.35
N GLY A 95 -6.14 16.85 -0.71
CA GLY A 95 -6.55 16.40 -2.05
C GLY A 95 -5.73 15.21 -2.54
N HIS A 96 -4.41 15.24 -2.35
CA HIS A 96 -3.54 14.10 -2.69
C HIS A 96 -3.85 12.85 -1.88
N ARG A 97 -4.19 12.98 -0.58
CA ARG A 97 -4.60 11.84 0.25
C ARG A 97 -5.92 11.23 -0.24
N THR A 98 -6.89 12.06 -0.62
CA THR A 98 -8.17 11.59 -1.20
C THR A 98 -7.95 10.85 -2.52
N ILE A 99 -7.10 11.39 -3.40
CA ILE A 99 -6.72 10.72 -4.66
C ILE A 99 -6.06 9.37 -4.38
N GLY A 100 -5.13 9.32 -3.41
CA GLY A 100 -4.49 8.07 -3.00
C GLY A 100 -5.49 7.02 -2.51
N ALA A 101 -6.45 7.42 -1.68
CA ALA A 101 -7.51 6.51 -1.22
C ALA A 101 -8.35 5.95 -2.37
N ILE A 102 -8.71 6.80 -3.36
CA ILE A 102 -9.43 6.35 -4.57
C ILE A 102 -8.58 5.34 -5.36
N GLN A 103 -7.29 5.60 -5.53
CA GLN A 103 -6.40 4.69 -6.24
C GLN A 103 -6.27 3.34 -5.53
N CYS A 104 -6.20 3.33 -4.19
CA CYS A 104 -6.19 2.08 -3.41
C CYS A 104 -7.45 1.25 -3.66
N LEU A 105 -8.65 1.86 -3.52
CA LEU A 105 -9.92 1.17 -3.78
C LEU A 105 -9.98 0.61 -5.20
N LEU A 106 -9.57 1.37 -6.21
CA LEU A 106 -9.55 0.87 -7.59
C LEU A 106 -8.61 -0.34 -7.76
N SER A 107 -7.47 -0.34 -7.07
CA SER A 107 -6.56 -1.50 -7.08
C SER A 107 -7.18 -2.73 -6.43
N GLU A 108 -7.92 -2.54 -5.32
CA GLU A 108 -8.61 -3.63 -4.63
C GLU A 108 -9.75 -4.21 -5.49
N LEU A 109 -10.56 -3.34 -6.09
CA LEU A 109 -11.61 -3.75 -7.01
C LEU A 109 -11.06 -4.48 -8.24
N GLN A 110 -9.90 -4.07 -8.76
CA GLN A 110 -9.25 -4.76 -9.88
C GLN A 110 -8.92 -6.22 -9.54
N LEU A 111 -8.54 -6.52 -8.29
CA LEU A 111 -8.28 -7.89 -7.82
C LEU A 111 -9.54 -8.76 -7.73
N LEU A 112 -10.73 -8.14 -7.74
CA LEU A 112 -12.02 -8.82 -7.69
C LEU A 112 -12.63 -9.07 -9.08
N VAL A 113 -12.19 -8.36 -10.12
CA VAL A 113 -12.69 -8.56 -11.49
C VAL A 113 -12.32 -9.97 -11.97
N ARG A 114 -13.33 -10.73 -12.41
CA ARG A 114 -13.17 -12.04 -13.03
C ARG A 114 -13.92 -12.08 -14.35
N GLU A 115 -13.33 -12.68 -15.37
CA GLU A 115 -14.06 -13.04 -16.57
C GLU A 115 -15.06 -14.15 -16.23
N VAL A 116 -16.34 -13.90 -16.49
CA VAL A 116 -17.37 -14.93 -16.36
C VAL A 116 -17.22 -15.84 -17.59
N PRO A 117 -16.94 -17.14 -17.41
CA PRO A 117 -16.88 -18.04 -18.55
C PRO A 117 -18.23 -18.05 -19.26
N ALA A 118 -18.21 -17.89 -20.59
CA ALA A 118 -19.42 -17.92 -21.41
C ALA A 118 -20.23 -19.18 -21.08
N PRO A 119 -21.57 -19.08 -20.97
CA PRO A 119 -22.40 -20.25 -20.69
C PRO A 119 -22.11 -21.29 -21.78
N ALA A 120 -21.61 -22.45 -21.37
CA ALA A 120 -21.48 -23.59 -22.27
C ALA A 120 -22.87 -23.86 -22.83
N LEU A 121 -23.07 -23.55 -24.13
CA LEU A 121 -24.26 -23.92 -24.87
C LEU A 121 -24.53 -25.39 -24.56
N ALA A 122 -25.59 -25.64 -23.79
CA ALA A 122 -26.02 -26.97 -23.45
C ALA A 122 -26.11 -27.76 -24.75
N ALA A 123 -25.23 -28.73 -24.92
CA ALA A 123 -25.29 -29.69 -26.00
C ALA A 123 -26.58 -30.50 -25.80
N ALA A 124 -27.66 -30.01 -26.42
CA ALA A 124 -28.87 -30.77 -26.60
C ALA A 124 -28.57 -31.87 -27.63
N CYS A 125 -28.46 -33.10 -27.15
CA CYS A 125 -28.58 -34.33 -27.92
C CYS A 125 -29.67 -35.17 -27.25
#